data_AF-A0A183PCG5-F1
#
_entry.id   AF-A0A183PCG5-F1
#
_cell.length_a   1.000
_cell.length_b   1.000
_cell.length_c   1.000
_cell.angle_alpha   90.00
_cell.angle_beta   90.00
_cell.angle_gamma   90.00
#
_symmetry.space_group_name_H-M   'P 1'
#
loop_
_entity.id
_entity.type
_entity.pdbx_description
1 polymer ?
#
loop_
_entity_poly.entity_id
_entity_poly.type
_entity_poly.pdbx_seq_one_letter_code
_entity_poly.pdbx_strand_id
1 'polypeptide(L)'
;MSGVAANLNNISIFHRDDGKSCVGIMDENVILPLKDNYRKLLTDRKVREWIIGTGTKLLDSQTSKPYNFEEACQIRKSHEQFEFKCMLWNILEDLQKREKEVDTYDGTSIKNAISDLEHGVEKCEVRLNGLAHELERLRIILKPSDPDYLGQLEDGFRDACRAATEATQSLKIRKLVLKKHSKLLECEENVYESIGWIEELYENIEVMYEENCVGKNQLESEDLLKKHNDIENQAKTTYTYCIQLLETYGKLCEADSRRLPRNIGLSKTRLFRIWPKLTDRLLELQARTEAAKKVYVTTDMVCNIYI
;
A
#
# COMPACT_ATOMS: atom_id res chain seq x y z
N MET A 1 7.00 -35.36 28.94
CA MET A 1 8.42 -35.29 29.36
C MET A 1 9.26 -36.15 28.41
N SER A 2 10.47 -35.69 28.10
CA SER A 2 11.47 -36.16 27.11
C SER A 2 11.06 -35.94 25.65
N GLY A 3 11.73 -35.14 24.81
CA GLY A 3 13.03 -34.49 24.92
C GLY A 3 14.12 -35.32 24.24
N VAL A 4 14.43 -35.00 22.96
CA VAL A 4 15.74 -35.24 22.36
C VAL A 4 16.08 -34.03 21.48
N ALA A 5 17.18 -33.40 21.83
CA ALA A 5 17.81 -32.28 21.16
C ALA A 5 18.83 -32.77 20.12
N ALA A 6 19.02 -31.99 19.05
CA ALA A 6 20.29 -31.86 18.33
C ALA A 6 20.27 -30.55 17.51
N ASN A 7 21.00 -29.52 17.98
CA ASN A 7 22.19 -28.93 17.34
C ASN A 7 21.88 -28.27 15.98
N LEU A 8 21.74 -26.95 15.81
CA LEU A 8 22.58 -25.82 16.24
C LEU A 8 24.09 -26.09 16.12
N ASN A 9 24.67 -25.80 14.95
CA ASN A 9 25.77 -24.84 14.89
C ASN A 9 26.23 -24.50 13.47
N ASN A 10 26.67 -23.24 13.35
CA ASN A 10 27.44 -22.58 12.30
C ASN A 10 26.60 -22.13 11.08
N ILE A 11 26.49 -20.83 10.80
CA ILE A 11 27.60 -19.88 10.66
C ILE A 11 27.25 -18.52 11.26
N SER A 12 28.24 -17.95 11.94
CA SER A 12 28.24 -16.64 12.56
C SER A 12 29.12 -15.67 11.77
N ILE A 13 28.72 -14.39 11.82
CA ILE A 13 29.54 -13.15 11.72
C ILE A 13 29.95 -12.66 10.32
N PHE A 14 29.40 -11.51 9.88
CA PHE A 14 30.16 -10.23 9.87
C PHE A 14 29.33 -8.97 9.50
N HIS A 15 29.54 -7.96 10.35
CA HIS A 15 29.50 -6.49 10.21
C HIS A 15 28.24 -5.67 9.87
N ARG A 16 27.98 -4.80 10.86
CA ARG A 16 27.35 -3.48 10.88
C ARG A 16 28.20 -2.45 10.08
N ASP A 17 27.55 -1.36 9.69
CA ASP A 17 28.02 -0.14 8.97
C ASP A 17 27.99 -0.26 7.44
N ASP A 18 27.27 0.59 6.69
CA ASP A 18 27.09 2.02 6.92
C ASP A 18 25.63 2.45 7.11
N GLY A 19 25.39 3.11 8.23
CA GLY A 19 24.19 3.90 8.46
C GLY A 19 24.02 4.99 7.40
N LYS A 20 23.16 4.73 6.42
CA LYS A 20 22.34 5.77 5.80
C LYS A 20 20.90 5.35 5.87
N SER A 21 20.24 5.87 6.91
CA SER A 21 18.80 6.09 6.92
C SER A 21 18.38 6.59 5.53
N CYS A 22 17.61 5.79 4.79
CA CYS A 22 16.86 6.29 3.65
C CYS A 22 15.61 7.05 4.14
N VAL A 23 15.75 7.89 5.18
CA VAL A 23 14.84 9.00 5.44
C VAL A 23 15.38 10.16 4.62
N GLY A 24 15.02 10.17 3.34
CA GLY A 24 15.45 11.19 2.40
C GLY A 24 14.49 11.23 1.23
N ILE A 25 13.19 11.32 1.50
CA ILE A 25 12.20 11.58 0.46
C ILE A 25 11.21 12.60 1.00
N MET A 26 11.56 13.88 0.83
CA MET A 26 10.71 15.03 0.52
C MET A 26 11.47 16.31 0.91
N ASP A 27 11.37 17.31 0.05
CA ASP A 27 12.05 18.60 0.15
C ASP A 27 11.96 19.19 1.57
N GLU A 28 13.09 19.24 2.28
CA GLU A 28 13.19 19.80 3.63
C GLU A 28 12.74 21.27 3.67
N ASN A 29 12.75 21.95 2.52
CA ASN A 29 12.31 23.34 2.37
C ASN A 29 10.81 23.54 2.55
N VAL A 30 9.99 22.48 2.48
CA VAL A 30 8.53 22.54 2.72
C VAL A 30 8.17 22.01 4.11
N ILE A 31 8.90 21.00 4.61
CA ILE A 31 8.59 20.29 5.86
C ILE A 31 9.11 21.02 7.10
N LEU A 32 10.24 21.72 7.03
CA LEU A 32 10.86 22.39 8.19
C LEU A 32 10.01 23.56 8.75
N PRO A 33 9.45 24.48 7.93
CA PRO A 33 8.62 25.57 8.45
C PRO A 33 7.32 25.06 9.10
N LEU A 34 6.76 23.95 8.59
CA LEU A 34 5.59 23.29 9.16
C LEU A 34 5.97 22.53 10.44
N LYS A 35 7.05 21.74 10.48
CA LYS A 35 7.52 21.09 11.71
C LYS A 35 7.81 22.06 12.85
N ASP A 36 8.37 23.24 12.56
CA ASP A 36 8.75 24.20 13.60
C ASP A 36 7.57 24.99 14.18
N ASN A 37 6.55 25.29 13.37
CA ASN A 37 5.28 25.84 13.87
C ASN A 37 4.47 24.80 14.67
N TYR A 38 4.53 23.52 14.28
CA TYR A 38 3.79 22.43 14.91
C TYR A 38 4.46 21.90 16.18
N ARG A 39 5.80 21.85 16.22
CA ARG A 39 6.56 21.53 17.44
C ARG A 39 6.28 22.56 18.52
N LYS A 40 6.21 23.85 18.17
CA LYS A 40 5.83 24.95 19.09
C LYS A 40 4.46 24.74 19.75
N LEU A 41 3.45 24.27 19.00
CA LEU A 41 2.10 23.98 19.52
C LEU A 41 2.06 22.74 20.43
N LEU A 42 2.80 21.67 20.10
CA LEU A 42 2.88 20.43 20.91
C LEU A 42 3.75 20.54 22.17
N THR A 43 4.72 21.46 22.17
CA THR A 43 5.48 21.85 23.37
C THR A 43 4.83 23.01 24.12
N ASP A 44 3.65 23.47 23.70
CA ASP A 44 2.95 24.52 24.45
C ASP A 44 2.52 23.93 25.80
N ARG A 45 3.35 24.25 26.80
CA ARG A 45 3.18 23.90 28.20
C ARG A 45 1.75 24.21 28.67
N LYS A 46 1.11 25.24 28.11
CA LYS A 46 -0.27 25.61 28.43
C LYS A 46 -1.29 24.55 28.01
N VAL A 47 -1.12 23.92 26.85
CA VAL A 47 -2.06 22.88 26.38
C VAL A 47 -1.92 21.62 27.22
N ARG A 48 -0.68 21.23 27.53
CA ARG A 48 -0.38 20.04 28.33
C ARG A 48 -0.78 20.20 29.81
N GLU A 49 -0.52 21.37 30.41
CA GLU A 49 -0.97 21.71 31.76
C GLU A 49 -2.50 21.87 31.84
N TRP A 50 -3.17 22.30 30.75
CA TRP A 50 -4.62 22.35 30.69
C TRP A 50 -5.27 20.98 30.59
N ILE A 51 -4.71 20.04 29.81
CA ILE A 51 -5.23 18.66 29.71
C ILE A 51 -5.14 17.94 31.06
N ILE A 52 -4.00 18.04 31.75
CA ILE A 52 -3.77 17.41 33.06
C ILE A 52 -4.53 18.14 34.18
N GLY A 53 -4.79 19.44 34.04
CA GLY A 53 -5.49 20.25 35.03
C GLY A 53 -7.00 20.34 34.80
N THR A 54 -7.39 21.14 33.81
CA THR A 54 -8.79 21.47 33.51
C THR A 54 -9.51 20.32 32.81
N GLY A 55 -8.86 19.63 31.88
CA GLY A 55 -9.43 18.51 31.12
C GLY A 55 -9.82 17.32 32.00
N THR A 56 -8.95 16.93 32.95
CA THR A 56 -9.22 15.86 33.93
C THR A 56 -10.39 16.24 34.85
N LYS A 57 -10.41 17.46 35.40
CA LYS A 57 -11.53 17.96 36.22
C LYS A 57 -12.87 18.00 35.47
N LEU A 58 -12.84 18.17 34.15
CA LEU A 58 -14.03 18.25 33.30
C LEU A 58 -14.58 16.87 32.96
N LEU A 59 -13.71 15.89 32.71
CA LEU A 59 -14.11 14.49 32.62
C LEU A 59 -14.70 13.99 33.94
N ASP A 60 -14.15 14.42 35.08
CA ASP A 60 -14.70 14.17 36.42
C ASP A 60 -16.00 14.97 36.71
N SER A 61 -16.29 16.00 35.92
CA SER A 61 -17.48 16.87 36.09
C SER A 61 -18.77 16.27 35.50
N GLN A 62 -18.68 15.19 34.70
CA GLN A 62 -19.87 14.48 34.19
C GLN A 62 -20.76 13.90 35.32
N THR A 63 -20.28 13.88 36.56
CA THR A 63 -21.05 13.52 37.77
C THR A 63 -21.52 14.71 38.61
N SER A 64 -21.18 15.95 38.24
CA SER A 64 -21.51 17.15 39.02
C SER A 64 -22.82 17.80 38.55
N LYS A 65 -23.74 18.04 39.48
CA LYS A 65 -25.02 18.71 39.23
C LYS A 65 -24.88 20.18 39.64
N PRO A 66 -25.14 21.16 38.75
CA PRO A 66 -24.99 22.57 39.11
C PRO A 66 -26.01 22.98 40.17
N TYR A 67 -25.57 23.77 41.16
CA TYR A 67 -26.42 24.24 42.26
C TYR A 67 -27.08 25.59 41.97
N ASN A 68 -26.59 26.33 40.98
CA ASN A 68 -27.17 27.60 40.54
C ASN A 68 -26.93 27.85 39.04
N PHE A 69 -27.62 28.86 38.48
CA PHE A 69 -27.57 29.20 37.06
C PHE A 69 -26.16 29.59 36.58
N GLU A 70 -25.41 30.33 37.41
CA GLU A 70 -24.05 30.77 37.08
C GLU A 70 -23.10 29.57 36.94
N GLU A 71 -23.19 28.62 37.88
CA GLU A 71 -22.41 27.39 37.88
C GLU A 71 -22.80 26.46 36.71
N ALA A 72 -24.10 26.36 36.40
CA ALA A 72 -24.58 25.63 35.22
C ALA A 72 -24.02 26.24 33.93
N CYS A 73 -23.98 27.58 33.85
CA CYS A 73 -23.43 28.30 32.72
C CYS A 73 -21.91 28.05 32.61
N GLN A 74 -21.19 28.09 33.72
CA GLN A 74 -19.74 27.84 33.75
C GLN A 74 -19.37 26.40 33.34
N ILE A 75 -20.12 25.40 33.82
CA ILE A 75 -19.92 23.98 33.45
C ILE A 75 -20.19 23.78 31.95
N ARG A 76 -21.30 24.34 31.43
CA ARG A 76 -21.62 24.31 29.99
C ARG A 76 -20.49 24.92 29.16
N LYS A 77 -20.07 26.14 29.49
CA LYS A 77 -18.99 26.85 28.77
C LYS A 77 -17.69 26.03 28.75
N SER A 78 -17.37 25.40 29.88
CA SER A 78 -16.17 24.57 30.01
C SER A 78 -16.28 23.29 29.15
N HIS A 79 -17.46 22.65 29.11
CA HIS A 79 -17.70 21.44 28.32
C HIS A 79 -17.69 21.70 26.80
N GLU A 80 -18.26 22.83 26.36
CA GLU A 80 -18.18 23.29 24.97
C GLU A 80 -16.72 23.45 24.54
N GLN A 81 -15.91 24.16 25.34
CA GLN A 81 -14.48 24.35 25.05
C GLN A 81 -13.70 23.03 25.00
N PHE A 82 -14.05 22.05 25.83
CA PHE A 82 -13.47 20.70 25.80
C PHE A 82 -13.84 19.94 24.52
N GLU A 83 -15.11 19.95 24.13
CA GLU A 83 -15.58 19.29 22.91
C GLU A 83 -14.94 19.85 21.63
N PHE A 84 -14.70 21.16 21.58
CA PHE A 84 -14.02 21.82 20.46
C PHE A 84 -12.52 21.49 20.40
N LYS A 85 -11.85 21.27 21.54
CA LYS A 85 -10.38 21.11 21.62
C LYS A 85 -9.85 19.69 21.83
N CYS A 86 -10.61 18.71 22.31
CA CYS A 86 -10.04 17.38 22.62
C CYS A 86 -10.43 16.28 21.63
N MET A 87 -11.69 16.24 21.17
CA MET A 87 -12.15 15.09 20.37
C MET A 87 -11.56 15.06 18.95
N LEU A 88 -11.42 16.23 18.31
CA LEU A 88 -10.79 16.32 17.00
C LEU A 88 -9.29 15.97 17.06
N TRP A 89 -8.62 16.37 18.14
CA TRP A 89 -7.19 16.15 18.34
C TRP A 89 -6.86 14.69 18.63
N ASN A 90 -7.68 13.99 19.43
CA ASN A 90 -7.50 12.55 19.65
C ASN A 90 -7.58 11.76 18.35
N ILE A 91 -8.50 12.11 17.44
CA ILE A 91 -8.60 11.45 16.13
C ILE A 91 -7.34 11.69 15.30
N LEU A 92 -6.85 12.93 15.26
CA LEU A 92 -5.66 13.29 14.49
C LEU A 92 -4.37 12.68 15.07
N GLU A 93 -4.23 12.64 16.39
CA GLU A 93 -3.07 12.05 17.08
C GLU A 93 -3.03 10.53 16.89
N ASP A 94 -4.17 9.84 17.00
CA ASP A 94 -4.28 8.41 16.74
C ASP A 94 -3.88 8.06 15.30
N LEU A 95 -4.32 8.86 14.33
CA LEU A 95 -3.94 8.68 12.92
C LEU A 95 -2.44 8.90 12.70
N GLN A 96 -1.87 9.90 13.37
CA GLN A 96 -0.44 10.20 13.28
C GLN A 96 0.44 9.14 13.95
N LYS A 97 -0.04 8.51 15.02
CA LYS A 97 0.67 7.40 15.66
C LYS A 97 0.68 6.19 14.73
N ARG A 98 -0.50 5.80 14.22
CA ARG A 98 -0.63 4.68 13.27
C ARG A 98 0.19 4.89 12.00
N GLU A 99 0.33 6.14 11.54
CA GLU A 99 1.19 6.48 10.40
C GLU A 99 2.66 6.07 10.57
N LYS A 100 3.20 6.20 11.79
CA LYS A 100 4.62 5.91 12.08
C LYS A 100 4.90 4.43 12.22
N GLU A 101 3.85 3.63 12.42
CA GLU A 101 3.92 2.19 12.65
C GLU A 101 3.69 1.38 11.36
N VAL A 102 3.51 2.04 10.21
CA VAL A 102 3.28 1.37 8.92
C VAL A 102 4.54 0.65 8.47
N ASP A 103 4.42 -0.67 8.33
CA ASP A 103 5.43 -1.49 7.67
C ASP A 103 5.33 -1.26 6.16
N THR A 104 6.35 -0.60 5.60
CA THR A 104 6.40 -0.32 4.17
C THR A 104 6.76 -1.54 3.33
N TYR A 105 7.13 -2.69 3.90
CA TYR A 105 7.45 -3.89 3.13
C TYR A 105 6.25 -4.84 3.01
N ASP A 106 5.20 -4.63 3.80
CA ASP A 106 3.99 -5.44 3.78
C ASP A 106 2.83 -4.71 3.09
N GLY A 107 2.37 -5.27 1.96
CA GLY A 107 1.24 -4.74 1.22
C GLY A 107 -0.06 -4.72 2.03
N THR A 108 -0.25 -5.64 2.97
CA THR A 108 -1.44 -5.69 3.83
C THR A 108 -1.42 -4.56 4.85
N SER A 109 -0.29 -4.33 5.52
CA SER A 109 -0.04 -3.20 6.41
C SER A 109 -0.33 -1.86 5.73
N ILE A 110 0.16 -1.67 4.49
CA ILE A 110 -0.08 -0.45 3.73
C ILE A 110 -1.56 -0.26 3.37
N LYS A 111 -2.25 -1.33 2.93
CA LYS A 111 -3.69 -1.28 2.62
C LYS A 111 -4.51 -0.90 3.85
N ASN A 112 -4.21 -1.51 5.00
CA ASN A 112 -4.86 -1.19 6.27
C ASN A 112 -4.61 0.27 6.66
N ALA A 113 -3.37 0.75 6.56
CA ALA A 113 -3.03 2.14 6.85
C ALA A 113 -3.76 3.15 5.93
N ILE A 114 -3.91 2.84 4.63
CA ILE A 114 -4.69 3.67 3.71
C ILE A 114 -6.16 3.73 4.13
N SER A 115 -6.75 2.59 4.48
CA SER A 115 -8.13 2.48 4.94
C SER A 115 -8.35 3.28 6.24
N ASP A 116 -7.44 3.16 7.20
CA ASP A 116 -7.48 3.89 8.46
C ASP A 116 -7.38 5.40 8.24
N LEU A 117 -6.53 5.85 7.33
CA LEU A 117 -6.41 7.26 6.97
C LEU A 117 -7.68 7.78 6.29
N GLU A 118 -8.29 7.01 5.40
CA GLU A 118 -9.55 7.35 4.75
C GLU A 118 -10.67 7.51 5.78
N HIS A 119 -10.85 6.51 6.64
CA HIS A 119 -11.87 6.52 7.68
C HIS A 119 -11.63 7.64 8.71
N GLY A 120 -10.37 7.87 9.08
CA GLY A 120 -9.99 8.93 10.02
C GLY A 120 -10.30 10.34 9.50
N VAL A 121 -10.00 10.60 8.23
CA VAL A 121 -10.32 11.88 7.57
C VAL A 121 -11.83 12.10 7.49
N GLU A 122 -12.59 11.08 7.11
CA GLU A 122 -14.06 11.16 7.09
C GLU A 122 -14.63 11.45 8.49
N LYS A 123 -14.12 10.77 9.52
CA LYS A 123 -14.52 10.99 10.91
C LYS A 123 -14.24 12.42 11.38
N CYS A 124 -13.08 13.00 11.01
CA CYS A 124 -12.77 14.40 11.28
C CYS A 124 -13.78 15.35 10.61
N GLU A 125 -14.13 15.09 9.35
CA GLU A 125 -15.09 15.92 8.60
C GLU A 125 -16.48 15.88 9.21
N VAL A 126 -16.99 14.69 9.55
CA VAL A 126 -18.27 14.52 10.25
C VAL A 126 -18.29 15.28 11.58
N ARG A 127 -17.19 15.22 12.34
CA ARG A 127 -17.09 15.93 13.63
C ARG A 127 -17.09 17.45 13.46
N LEU A 128 -16.35 17.99 12.48
CA LEU A 128 -16.36 19.42 12.18
C LEU A 128 -17.75 19.92 11.79
N ASN A 129 -18.49 19.15 10.98
CA ASN A 129 -19.86 19.47 10.61
C ASN A 129 -20.79 19.48 11.83
N GLY A 130 -20.67 18.50 12.73
CA GLY A 130 -21.42 18.47 13.99
C GLY A 130 -21.15 19.69 14.87
N LEU A 131 -19.88 20.08 15.00
CA LEU A 131 -19.46 21.27 15.75
C LEU A 131 -19.97 22.58 15.10
N ALA A 132 -20.00 22.65 13.76
CA ALA A 132 -20.56 23.79 13.04
C ALA A 132 -22.05 23.98 13.34
N HIS A 133 -22.82 22.87 13.35
CA HIS A 133 -24.23 22.89 13.70
C HIS A 133 -24.50 23.31 15.15
N GLU A 134 -23.67 22.86 16.10
CA GLU A 134 -23.77 23.31 17.49
C GLU A 134 -23.46 24.80 17.62
N LEU A 135 -22.42 25.29 16.96
CA LEU A 135 -22.08 26.72 16.97
C LEU A 135 -23.24 27.57 16.43
N GLU A 136 -23.95 27.12 15.40
CA GLU A 136 -25.12 27.82 14.88
C GLU A 136 -26.29 27.85 15.88
N ARG A 137 -26.51 26.75 16.63
CA ARG A 137 -27.50 26.75 17.72
C ARG A 137 -27.11 27.72 18.83
N LEU A 138 -25.86 27.67 19.26
CA LEU A 138 -25.32 28.54 20.31
C LEU A 138 -25.36 30.02 19.88
N ARG A 139 -25.16 30.30 18.59
CA ARG A 139 -25.27 31.65 18.04
C ARG A 139 -26.65 32.26 18.30
N ILE A 140 -27.74 31.51 18.14
CA ILE A 140 -29.11 32.01 18.41
C ILE A 140 -29.27 32.41 19.88
N ILE A 141 -28.71 31.60 20.80
CA ILE A 141 -28.86 31.77 22.25
C ILE A 141 -27.95 32.87 22.79
N LEU A 142 -26.67 32.87 22.37
CA LEU A 142 -25.63 33.72 22.94
C LEU A 142 -25.58 35.11 22.29
N LYS A 143 -26.04 35.27 21.05
CA LYS A 143 -26.05 36.59 20.39
C LYS A 143 -26.76 37.69 21.20
N PRO A 144 -27.94 37.45 21.80
CA PRO A 144 -28.57 38.44 22.69
C PRO A 144 -28.07 38.39 24.14
N SER A 145 -27.45 37.29 24.58
CA SER A 145 -27.18 37.02 26.01
C SER A 145 -25.73 37.28 26.43
N ASP A 146 -24.76 36.89 25.59
CA ASP A 146 -23.33 36.95 25.87
C ASP A 146 -22.54 36.96 24.54
N PRO A 147 -22.52 38.11 23.83
CA PRO A 147 -21.90 38.23 22.51
C PRO A 147 -20.37 38.10 22.54
N ASP A 148 -19.72 38.48 23.64
CA ASP A 148 -18.27 38.37 23.79
C ASP A 148 -17.82 36.92 23.89
N TYR A 149 -18.55 36.09 24.65
CA TYR A 149 -18.28 34.66 24.72
C TYR A 149 -18.60 33.94 23.40
N LEU A 150 -19.65 34.36 22.69
CA LEU A 150 -19.93 33.86 21.34
C LEU A 150 -18.76 34.14 20.39
N GLY A 151 -18.18 35.35 20.42
CA GLY A 151 -17.00 35.69 19.62
C GLY A 151 -15.81 34.77 19.90
N GLN A 152 -15.54 34.46 21.18
CA GLN A 152 -14.47 33.53 21.56
C GLN A 152 -14.71 32.10 21.03
N LEU A 153 -15.97 31.63 21.05
CA LEU A 153 -16.32 30.32 20.48
C LEU A 153 -16.17 30.29 18.97
N GLU A 154 -16.60 31.35 18.27
CA GLU A 154 -16.45 31.46 16.82
C GLU A 154 -14.98 31.52 16.39
N ASP A 155 -14.14 32.24 17.14
CA ASP A 155 -12.69 32.30 16.93
C ASP A 155 -12.05 30.92 17.14
N GLY A 156 -12.35 30.26 18.26
CA GLY A 156 -11.85 28.93 18.57
C GLY A 156 -12.27 27.87 17.54
N PHE A 157 -13.50 27.94 17.04
CA PHE A 157 -13.97 27.06 15.96
C PHE A 157 -13.22 27.31 14.65
N ARG A 158 -12.97 28.58 14.27
CA ARG A 158 -12.18 28.90 13.07
C ARG A 158 -10.76 28.35 13.16
N ASP A 159 -10.12 28.46 14.32
CA ASP A 159 -8.79 27.90 14.52
C ASP A 159 -8.77 26.37 14.48
N ALA A 160 -9.79 25.72 15.05
CA ALA A 160 -9.97 24.26 14.95
C ALA A 160 -10.17 23.82 13.49
N CYS A 161 -10.99 24.52 12.71
CA CYS A 161 -11.19 24.25 11.29
C CYS A 161 -9.90 24.40 10.47
N ARG A 162 -9.10 25.44 10.78
CA ARG A 162 -7.80 25.67 10.14
C ARG A 162 -6.84 24.50 10.42
N ALA A 163 -6.66 24.17 11.70
CA ALA A 163 -5.79 23.08 12.13
C ALA A 163 -6.23 21.72 11.55
N ALA A 164 -7.53 21.44 11.55
CA ALA A 164 -8.08 20.22 10.95
C ALA A 164 -7.82 20.14 9.45
N THR A 165 -7.96 21.27 8.75
CA THR A 165 -7.72 21.35 7.29
C THR A 165 -6.27 21.05 6.98
N GLU A 166 -5.33 21.69 7.67
CA GLU A 166 -3.89 21.47 7.48
C GLU A 166 -3.47 20.03 7.81
N ALA A 167 -3.99 19.49 8.93
CA ALA A 167 -3.75 18.09 9.31
C ALA A 167 -4.33 17.12 8.28
N THR A 168 -5.56 17.33 7.82
CA THR A 168 -6.21 16.51 6.79
C THR A 168 -5.47 16.57 5.46
N GLN A 169 -4.96 17.73 5.06
CA GLN A 169 -4.12 17.86 3.86
C GLN A 169 -2.84 17.02 3.99
N SER A 170 -2.18 17.07 5.15
CA SER A 170 -1.00 16.26 5.43
C SER A 170 -1.30 14.76 5.34
N LEU A 171 -2.41 14.30 5.92
CA LEU A 171 -2.87 12.92 5.84
C LEU A 171 -3.22 12.50 4.39
N LYS A 172 -3.81 13.39 3.60
CA LYS A 172 -4.09 13.16 2.17
C LYS A 172 -2.80 12.98 1.36
N ILE A 173 -1.78 13.81 1.61
CA ILE A 173 -0.46 13.65 0.97
C ILE A 173 0.15 12.29 1.38
N ARG A 174 0.11 11.95 2.67
CA ARG A 174 0.62 10.67 3.16
C ARG A 174 -0.07 9.47 2.52
N LYS A 175 -1.39 9.52 2.39
CA LYS A 175 -2.19 8.51 1.68
C LYS A 175 -1.71 8.33 0.23
N LEU A 176 -1.40 9.41 -0.48
CA LEU A 176 -0.85 9.33 -1.84
C LEU A 176 0.52 8.64 -1.86
N VAL A 177 1.39 8.93 -0.88
CA VAL A 177 2.68 8.25 -0.72
C VAL A 177 2.50 6.75 -0.48
N LEU A 178 1.57 6.36 0.38
CA LEU A 178 1.28 4.95 0.66
C LEU A 178 0.68 4.24 -0.55
N LYS A 179 -0.27 4.86 -1.27
CA LYS A 179 -0.83 4.30 -2.52
C LYS A 179 0.24 4.02 -3.56
N LYS A 180 1.18 4.96 -3.70
CA LYS A 180 2.33 4.82 -4.59
C LYS A 180 3.22 3.66 -4.17
N HIS A 181 3.52 3.52 -2.88
CA HIS A 181 4.33 2.42 -2.37
C HIS A 181 3.63 1.07 -2.54
N SER A 182 2.32 1.00 -2.31
CA SER A 182 1.51 -0.18 -2.62
C SER A 182 1.61 -0.57 -4.09
N LYS A 183 1.62 0.40 -5.01
CA LYS A 183 1.72 0.11 -6.45
C LYS A 183 3.10 -0.42 -6.84
N LEU A 184 4.16 0.03 -6.16
CA LEU A 184 5.49 -0.54 -6.34
C LEU A 184 5.50 -2.00 -5.93
N LEU A 185 5.03 -2.35 -4.73
CA LEU A 185 4.99 -3.73 -4.27
C LEU A 185 4.15 -4.65 -5.17
N GLU A 186 2.97 -4.19 -5.60
CA GLU A 186 2.14 -4.92 -6.56
C GLU A 186 2.87 -5.18 -7.88
N CYS A 187 3.64 -4.19 -8.36
CA CYS A 187 4.43 -4.37 -9.56
C CYS A 187 5.59 -5.36 -9.36
N GLU A 188 6.20 -5.41 -8.17
CA GLU A 188 7.22 -6.41 -7.84
C GLU A 188 6.62 -7.82 -7.86
N GLU A 189 5.47 -8.00 -7.20
CA GLU A 189 4.70 -9.25 -7.16
C GLU A 189 4.36 -9.73 -8.57
N ASN A 190 3.76 -8.87 -9.39
CA ASN A 190 3.39 -9.20 -10.77
C ASN A 190 4.62 -9.59 -11.62
N VAL A 191 5.79 -9.00 -11.37
CA VAL A 191 7.04 -9.39 -12.04
C VAL A 191 7.45 -10.81 -11.63
N TYR A 192 7.37 -11.15 -10.34
CA TYR A 192 7.69 -12.52 -9.88
C TYR A 192 6.71 -13.54 -10.44
N GLU A 193 5.42 -13.27 -10.41
CA GLU A 193 4.39 -14.15 -10.94
C GLU A 193 4.57 -14.36 -12.45
N SER A 194 4.78 -13.28 -13.22
CA SER A 194 4.99 -13.38 -14.66
C SER A 194 6.20 -14.22 -15.04
N ILE A 195 7.30 -14.10 -14.29
CA ILE A 195 8.50 -14.92 -14.52
C ILE A 195 8.23 -16.37 -14.14
N GLY A 196 7.56 -16.60 -13.01
CA GLY A 196 7.16 -17.95 -12.57
C GLY A 196 6.27 -18.64 -13.60
N TRP A 197 5.33 -17.92 -14.21
CA TRP A 197 4.49 -18.45 -15.30
C TRP A 197 5.31 -18.82 -16.53
N ILE A 198 6.29 -18.01 -16.92
CA ILE A 198 7.17 -18.36 -18.05
C ILE A 198 7.99 -19.63 -17.75
N GLU A 199 8.40 -19.81 -16.50
CA GLU A 199 9.08 -21.04 -16.04
C GLU A 199 8.17 -22.25 -16.09
N GLU A 200 6.93 -22.12 -15.61
CA GLU A 200 5.92 -23.17 -15.68
C GLU A 200 5.60 -23.56 -17.13
N LEU A 201 5.49 -22.58 -18.04
CA LEU A 201 5.29 -22.85 -19.47
C LEU A 201 6.47 -23.61 -20.08
N TYR A 202 7.70 -23.31 -19.64
CA TYR A 202 8.90 -24.06 -20.06
C TYR A 202 8.86 -25.51 -19.56
N GLU A 203 8.54 -25.72 -18.29
CA GLU A 203 8.39 -27.06 -17.71
C GLU A 203 7.28 -27.86 -18.40
N ASN A 204 6.13 -27.24 -18.66
CA ASN A 204 5.01 -27.86 -19.37
C ASN A 204 5.39 -28.36 -20.77
N ILE A 205 6.25 -27.62 -21.47
CA ILE A 205 6.79 -28.06 -22.77
C ILE A 205 7.66 -29.31 -22.64
N GLU A 206 8.55 -29.35 -21.63
CA GLU A 206 9.43 -30.50 -21.44
C GLU A 206 8.63 -31.75 -21.07
N VAL A 207 7.68 -31.63 -20.13
CA VAL A 207 6.78 -32.74 -19.76
C VAL A 207 5.98 -33.23 -20.97
N MET A 208 5.41 -32.31 -21.76
CA MET A 208 4.66 -32.68 -22.96
C MET A 208 5.52 -33.46 -23.96
N TYR A 209 6.78 -33.06 -24.13
CA TYR A 209 7.74 -33.76 -24.99
C TYR A 209 8.13 -35.13 -24.42
N GLU A 210 8.36 -35.25 -23.11
CA GLU A 210 8.69 -36.52 -22.47
C GLU A 210 7.55 -37.54 -22.63
N GLU A 211 6.29 -37.11 -22.45
CA GLU A 211 5.12 -37.99 -22.51
C GLU A 211 4.72 -38.38 -23.94
N ASN A 212 4.87 -37.44 -24.89
CA ASN A 212 4.28 -37.58 -26.23
C ASN A 212 5.31 -37.60 -27.37
N CYS A 213 6.55 -37.20 -27.11
CA CYS A 213 7.58 -36.95 -28.13
C CYS A 213 7.05 -36.05 -29.26
N VAL A 214 6.71 -36.63 -30.41
CA VAL A 214 6.17 -35.94 -31.60
C VAL A 214 4.76 -36.43 -31.99
N GLY A 215 4.11 -37.21 -31.11
CA GLY A 215 2.88 -37.95 -31.40
C GLY A 215 3.16 -39.28 -32.10
N LYS A 216 2.16 -40.18 -32.11
CA LYS A 216 2.28 -41.51 -32.75
C LYS A 216 1.68 -41.59 -34.14
N ASN A 217 0.88 -40.59 -34.53
CA ASN A 217 0.16 -40.52 -35.79
C ASN A 217 -0.09 -39.06 -36.20
N GLN A 218 -0.68 -38.85 -37.38
CA GLN A 218 -0.99 -37.52 -37.91
C GLN A 218 -1.88 -36.70 -36.96
N LEU A 219 -2.93 -37.30 -36.41
CA LEU A 219 -3.90 -36.59 -35.56
C LEU A 219 -3.27 -36.15 -34.23
N GLU A 220 -2.49 -37.01 -33.58
CA GLU A 220 -1.74 -36.68 -32.38
C GLU A 220 -0.70 -35.60 -32.63
N SER A 221 0.02 -35.66 -33.76
CA SER A 221 1.00 -34.63 -34.14
C SER A 221 0.34 -33.27 -34.38
N GLU A 222 -0.82 -33.27 -35.03
CA GLU A 222 -1.64 -32.07 -35.27
C GLU A 222 -2.13 -31.44 -33.95
N ASP A 223 -2.56 -32.26 -33.00
CA ASP A 223 -2.98 -31.81 -31.67
C ASP A 223 -1.81 -31.22 -30.87
N LEU A 224 -0.64 -31.87 -30.90
CA LEU A 224 0.57 -31.36 -30.25
C LEU A 224 1.02 -30.01 -30.82
N LEU A 225 0.96 -29.84 -32.14
CA LEU A 225 1.29 -28.55 -32.78
C LEU A 225 0.38 -27.42 -32.31
N LYS A 226 -0.92 -27.69 -32.13
CA LYS A 226 -1.86 -26.70 -31.57
C LYS A 226 -1.47 -26.32 -30.14
N LYS A 227 -1.19 -27.32 -29.29
CA LYS A 227 -0.76 -27.09 -27.90
C LYS A 227 0.55 -26.30 -27.83
N HIS A 228 1.53 -26.61 -28.68
CA HIS A 228 2.78 -25.83 -28.75
C HIS A 228 2.52 -24.37 -29.13
N ASN A 229 1.65 -24.12 -30.10
CA ASN A 229 1.27 -22.77 -30.50
C ASN A 229 0.53 -22.01 -29.39
N ASP A 230 -0.34 -22.69 -28.63
CA ASP A 230 -1.04 -22.07 -27.50
C ASP A 230 -0.06 -21.65 -26.39
N ILE A 231 0.89 -22.53 -26.04
CA ILE A 231 1.96 -22.21 -25.08
C ILE A 231 2.83 -21.06 -25.60
N GLU A 232 3.21 -21.06 -26.88
CA GLU A 232 4.00 -19.99 -27.48
C GLU A 232 3.27 -18.64 -27.37
N ASN A 233 1.97 -18.60 -27.67
CA ASN A 233 1.18 -17.37 -27.58
C ASN A 233 1.05 -16.86 -26.14
N GLN A 234 0.84 -17.76 -25.17
CA GLN A 234 0.84 -17.41 -23.75
C GLN A 234 2.20 -16.86 -23.32
N ALA A 235 3.29 -17.55 -23.68
CA ALA A 235 4.65 -17.15 -23.33
C ALA A 235 5.00 -15.76 -23.90
N LYS A 236 4.69 -15.49 -25.18
CA LYS A 236 4.90 -14.18 -25.82
C LYS A 236 4.13 -13.07 -25.14
N THR A 237 2.88 -13.32 -24.78
CA THR A 237 2.01 -12.34 -24.12
C THR A 237 2.55 -12.02 -22.72
N THR A 238 2.88 -13.05 -21.93
CA THR A 238 3.43 -12.89 -20.57
C THR A 238 4.80 -12.22 -20.59
N TYR A 239 5.68 -12.58 -21.54
CA TYR A 239 6.98 -11.94 -21.68
C TYR A 239 6.85 -10.45 -22.00
N THR A 240 6.00 -10.11 -22.98
CA THR A 240 5.76 -8.71 -23.37
C THR A 240 5.20 -7.90 -22.19
N TYR A 241 4.23 -8.46 -21.47
CA TYR A 241 3.68 -7.86 -20.25
C TYR A 241 4.76 -7.65 -19.17
N CYS A 242 5.61 -8.65 -18.92
CA CYS A 242 6.67 -8.57 -17.91
C CYS A 242 7.72 -7.50 -18.26
N ILE A 243 8.09 -7.35 -19.54
CA ILE A 243 8.98 -6.27 -19.99
C ILE A 243 8.33 -4.90 -19.75
N GLN A 244 7.05 -4.72 -20.09
CA GLN A 244 6.32 -3.48 -19.84
C GLN A 244 6.23 -3.16 -18.35
N LEU A 245 6.03 -4.16 -17.48
CA LEU A 245 6.06 -4.00 -16.03
C LEU A 245 7.44 -3.52 -15.56
N LEU A 246 8.52 -4.16 -15.99
CA LEU A 246 9.90 -3.79 -15.62
C LEU A 246 10.26 -2.38 -16.08
N GLU A 247 9.85 -1.97 -17.27
CA GLU A 247 10.03 -0.60 -17.77
C GLU A 247 9.24 0.42 -16.95
N THR A 248 7.98 0.11 -16.66
CA THR A 248 7.10 0.97 -15.86
C THR A 248 7.66 1.12 -14.44
N TYR A 249 8.10 0.03 -13.82
CA TYR A 249 8.74 0.03 -12.52
C TYR A 249 10.02 0.88 -12.50
N GLY A 250 10.84 0.78 -13.55
CA GLY A 250 12.04 1.60 -13.73
C GLY A 250 11.70 3.09 -13.74
N LYS A 251 10.71 3.51 -14.54
CA LYS A 251 10.25 4.91 -14.60
C LYS A 251 9.71 5.40 -13.26
N LEU A 252 9.00 4.55 -12.50
CA LEU A 252 8.54 4.89 -11.15
C LEU A 252 9.70 5.09 -10.17
N CYS A 253 10.75 4.28 -10.27
CA CYS A 253 11.95 4.45 -9.45
C CYS A 253 12.72 5.73 -9.81
N GLU A 254 12.86 6.05 -11.09
CA GLU A 254 13.52 7.28 -11.57
C GLU A 254 12.78 8.54 -11.10
N ALA A 255 11.46 8.57 -11.24
CA ALA A 255 10.62 9.66 -10.74
C ALA A 255 10.79 9.90 -9.23
N ASP A 256 11.20 8.88 -8.49
CA ASP A 256 11.38 8.88 -7.05
C ASP A 256 12.81 9.11 -6.59
N SER A 257 13.75 9.24 -7.53
CA SER A 257 15.19 9.17 -7.24
C SER A 257 15.57 7.92 -6.44
N ARG A 258 14.83 6.81 -6.63
CA ARG A 258 15.07 5.52 -6.01
C ARG A 258 15.95 4.66 -6.90
N ARG A 259 16.78 3.83 -6.27
CA ARG A 259 17.53 2.78 -6.98
C ARG A 259 16.62 1.58 -7.21
N LEU A 260 16.79 0.93 -8.35
CA LEU A 260 16.13 -0.34 -8.64
C LEU A 260 16.54 -1.38 -7.57
N PRO A 261 15.57 -2.04 -6.90
CA PRO A 261 15.88 -3.10 -5.97
C PRO A 261 16.63 -4.26 -6.62
N ARG A 262 17.57 -4.85 -5.86
CA ARG A 262 18.45 -5.93 -6.35
C ARG A 262 17.66 -7.14 -6.83
N ASN A 263 16.64 -7.54 -6.09
CA ASN A 263 15.71 -8.62 -6.41
C ASN A 263 15.04 -8.41 -7.78
N ILE A 264 14.57 -7.19 -8.08
CA ILE A 264 14.02 -6.86 -9.41
C ILE A 264 15.08 -6.93 -10.51
N GLY A 265 16.31 -6.48 -10.23
CA GLY A 265 17.44 -6.67 -11.16
C GLY A 265 17.75 -8.14 -11.45
N LEU A 266 17.66 -9.00 -10.44
CA LEU A 266 17.83 -10.45 -10.59
C LEU A 266 16.68 -11.07 -11.40
N SER A 267 15.44 -10.67 -11.12
CA SER A 267 14.26 -11.08 -11.89
C SER A 267 14.38 -10.72 -13.37
N LYS A 268 14.79 -9.49 -13.68
CA LYS A 268 15.08 -9.05 -15.05
C LYS A 268 16.12 -9.96 -15.73
N THR A 269 17.21 -10.25 -15.03
CA THR A 269 18.27 -11.15 -15.55
C THR A 269 17.75 -12.57 -15.78
N ARG A 270 16.91 -13.09 -14.86
CA ARG A 270 16.27 -14.40 -14.96
C ARG A 270 15.37 -14.49 -16.18
N LEU A 271 14.52 -13.47 -16.41
CA LEU A 271 13.65 -13.35 -17.57
C LEU A 271 14.45 -13.41 -18.88
N PHE A 272 15.52 -12.62 -19.01
CA PHE A 272 16.37 -12.63 -20.20
C PHE A 272 17.15 -13.93 -20.41
N ARG A 273 17.32 -14.74 -19.37
CA ARG A 273 17.94 -16.06 -19.47
C ARG A 273 16.97 -17.14 -19.90
N ILE A 274 15.74 -17.14 -19.38
CA ILE A 274 14.77 -18.19 -19.70
C ILE A 274 14.09 -17.97 -21.04
N TRP A 275 13.81 -16.71 -21.39
CA TRP A 275 13.06 -16.41 -22.61
C TRP A 275 13.69 -17.02 -23.88
N PRO A 276 14.99 -16.83 -24.17
CA PRO A 276 15.62 -17.45 -25.34
C PRO A 276 15.56 -18.98 -25.31
N LYS A 277 15.74 -19.59 -24.13
CA LYS A 277 15.67 -21.05 -23.98
C LYS A 277 14.29 -21.59 -24.33
N LEU A 278 13.25 -20.92 -23.84
CA LEU A 278 11.87 -21.28 -24.14
C LEU A 278 11.55 -21.14 -25.62
N THR A 279 11.95 -20.02 -26.23
CA THR A 279 11.69 -19.80 -27.67
C THR A 279 12.44 -20.79 -28.53
N ASP A 280 13.71 -21.06 -28.24
CA ASP A 280 14.52 -22.02 -29.01
C ASP A 280 13.94 -23.43 -28.88
N ARG A 281 13.51 -23.81 -27.68
CA ARG A 281 12.91 -25.11 -27.41
C ARG A 281 11.57 -25.29 -28.13
N LEU A 282 10.71 -24.28 -28.09
CA LEU A 282 9.44 -24.27 -28.83
C LEU A 282 9.67 -24.46 -30.33
N LEU A 283 10.61 -23.70 -30.91
CA LEU A 283 10.94 -23.79 -32.33
C LEU A 283 11.46 -25.18 -32.71
N GLU A 284 12.35 -25.75 -31.88
CA GLU A 284 12.88 -27.11 -32.09
C GLU A 284 11.76 -28.15 -32.08
N LEU A 285 10.89 -28.13 -31.07
CA LEU A 285 9.81 -29.11 -30.93
C LEU A 285 8.75 -28.97 -32.01
N GLN A 286 8.35 -27.75 -32.36
CA GLN A 286 7.46 -27.51 -33.50
C GLN A 286 8.04 -28.08 -34.79
N ALA A 287 9.33 -27.85 -35.07
CA ALA A 287 9.98 -28.39 -36.27
C ALA A 287 10.00 -29.93 -36.28
N ARG A 288 10.28 -30.57 -35.14
CA ARG A 288 10.27 -32.04 -35.01
C ARG A 288 8.88 -32.62 -35.22
N THR A 289 7.86 -32.05 -34.57
CA THR A 289 6.47 -32.51 -34.67
C THR A 289 5.92 -32.29 -36.08
N GLU A 290 6.24 -31.17 -36.73
CA GLU A 290 5.85 -30.89 -38.11
C GLU A 290 6.50 -31.89 -39.11
N ALA A 291 7.77 -32.24 -38.89
CA ALA A 291 8.44 -33.26 -39.69
C ALA A 291 7.80 -34.65 -39.50
N ALA A 292 7.49 -35.04 -38.27
CA ALA A 292 6.83 -36.31 -37.96
C ALA A 292 5.45 -36.38 -38.61
N LYS A 293 4.64 -35.32 -38.49
CA LYS A 293 3.33 -35.20 -39.14
C LYS A 293 3.42 -35.44 -40.66
N LYS A 294 4.39 -34.82 -41.35
CA LYS A 294 4.60 -35.02 -42.79
C LYS A 294 4.91 -36.47 -43.15
N VAL A 295 5.70 -37.16 -42.32
CA VAL A 295 5.97 -38.59 -42.50
C VAL A 295 4.67 -39.39 -42.36
N TYR A 296 3.88 -39.17 -41.31
CA TYR A 296 2.61 -39.87 -41.12
C TYR A 296 1.65 -39.69 -42.29
N VAL A 297 1.47 -38.45 -42.76
CA VAL A 297 0.63 -38.15 -43.94
C VAL A 297 1.10 -38.92 -45.16
N THR A 298 2.42 -38.96 -45.41
CA THR A 298 2.99 -39.62 -46.58
C THR A 298 2.85 -41.14 -46.49
N THR A 299 3.11 -41.72 -45.31
CA THR A 299 2.96 -43.16 -45.08
C THR A 299 1.51 -43.60 -45.25
N ASP A 300 0.55 -42.86 -44.71
CA ASP A 300 -0.87 -43.18 -44.87
C ASP A 300 -1.31 -43.11 -46.34
N MET A 301 -0.81 -42.14 -47.11
CA MET A 301 -1.08 -42.08 -48.55
C MET A 301 -0.50 -43.28 -49.31
N VAL A 302 0.74 -43.65 -49.04
CA VAL A 302 1.39 -44.79 -49.72
C VAL A 302 0.71 -46.10 -49.35
N CYS A 303 0.41 -46.34 -48.07
CA CYS A 303 -0.26 -47.56 -47.63
C CYS A 303 -1.68 -47.69 -48.21
N ASN A 304 -2.41 -46.59 -48.42
CA ASN A 304 -3.73 -46.60 -49.07
C ASN A 304 -3.68 -46.83 -50.59
N ILE A 305 -2.52 -46.71 -51.24
CA ILE A 305 -2.36 -46.97 -52.70
C ILE A 305 -2.08 -48.46 -52.98
N TYR A 306 -1.59 -49.22 -51.99
CA TYR A 306 -1.21 -50.63 -52.13
C TYR A 306 -2.24 -51.63 -51.55
N ILE A 307 -3.46 -51.17 -51.25
CA ILE A 307 -4.62 -51.99 -50.88
C ILE A 307 -5.67 -51.86 -51.98
#